data_AF-A0A950ZUB6-F1
#
_entry.id   AF-A0A950ZUB6-F1
#
_cell.length_a   1.000
_cell.length_b   1.000
_cell.length_c   1.000
_cell.angle_alpha   90.00
_cell.angle_beta   90.00
_cell.angle_gamma   90.00
#
_symmetry.space_group_name_H-M   'P 1'
#
loop_
_entity.id
_entity.type
_entity.pdbx_description
1 polymer ?
#
loop_
_entity_poly.entity_id
_entity_poly.type
_entity_poly.pdbx_seq_one_letter_code
_entity_poly.pdbx_strand_id
1 'polypeptide(L)'
;VATPHIPTDVAFELTTLRPYYEQWLDAHGGRTAVGVTRVDQRRFRGLVRLLEAYAEGREIDSPEWNRDVPLPQFVRWSADDLKAFYLEARMQQRPGASFQELNGWLWSGTALSNLLRAVRDRMRAQGDPKLDAIAFGVAR
;
A
#
# COMPACT_ATOMS: atom_id res chain seq x y z
N VAL A 1 23.37 -15.79 11.24
CA VAL A 1 22.04 -15.63 10.61
C VAL A 1 22.04 -14.26 9.95
N ALA A 2 21.93 -14.18 8.62
CA ALA A 2 21.90 -12.89 7.93
C ALA A 2 20.62 -12.15 8.34
N THR A 3 20.75 -10.95 8.90
CA THR A 3 19.62 -10.05 9.13
C THR A 3 18.98 -9.78 7.76
N PRO A 4 17.69 -10.08 7.55
CA PRO A 4 17.05 -9.77 6.28
C PRO A 4 17.16 -8.26 6.04
N HIS A 5 17.77 -7.87 4.92
CA HIS A 5 17.78 -6.49 4.48
C HIS A 5 16.33 -6.13 4.13
N ILE A 6 15.68 -5.36 5.01
CA ILE A 6 14.36 -4.79 4.73
C ILE A 6 14.59 -3.83 3.55
N PRO A 7 13.95 -4.05 2.39
CA PRO A 7 14.01 -3.07 1.32
C PRO A 7 13.59 -1.71 1.88
N THR A 8 14.37 -0.67 1.61
CA THR A 8 14.06 0.68 2.13
C THR A 8 13.21 1.50 1.17
N ASP A 9 13.05 1.03 -0.08
CA ASP A 9 12.35 1.74 -1.15
C ASP A 9 11.08 1.00 -1.58
N VAL A 10 9.93 1.56 -1.21
CA VAL A 10 8.59 1.07 -1.58
C VAL A 10 8.41 1.02 -3.09
N ALA A 11 8.95 1.99 -3.81
CA ALA A 11 8.80 2.08 -5.25
C ALA A 11 9.60 0.97 -5.94
N PHE A 12 10.77 0.60 -5.42
CA PHE A 12 11.54 -0.55 -5.88
C PHE A 12 10.83 -1.88 -5.61
N GLU A 13 10.28 -2.07 -4.41
CA GLU A 13 9.47 -3.26 -4.08
C GLU A 13 8.29 -3.41 -5.03
N LEU A 14 7.57 -2.31 -5.29
CA LEU A 14 6.42 -2.30 -6.19
C LEU A 14 6.80 -2.69 -7.62
N THR A 15 7.94 -2.21 -8.11
CA THR A 15 8.48 -2.62 -9.42
C THR A 15 8.82 -4.11 -9.42
N THR A 16 9.43 -4.63 -8.35
CA THR A 16 9.84 -6.03 -8.24
C THR A 16 8.63 -6.99 -8.17
N LEU A 17 7.54 -6.57 -7.53
CA LEU A 17 6.32 -7.37 -7.38
C LEU A 17 5.40 -7.34 -8.61
N ARG A 18 5.56 -6.35 -9.50
CA ARG A 18 4.69 -6.16 -10.67
C ARG A 18 4.53 -7.40 -11.56
N PRO A 19 5.58 -8.12 -11.95
CA PRO A 19 5.42 -9.30 -12.80
C PRO A 19 4.54 -10.38 -12.16
N TYR A 20 4.60 -10.51 -10.83
CA TYR A 20 3.78 -11.48 -10.10
C TYR A 20 2.33 -11.04 -9.94
N TYR A 21 2.09 -9.74 -9.80
CA TYR A 21 0.74 -9.20 -9.85
C TYR A 21 0.10 -9.38 -11.23
N GLU A 22 0.85 -9.17 -12.31
CA GLU A 22 0.36 -9.41 -13.68
C GLU A 22 0.02 -10.88 -13.89
N GLN A 23 0.89 -11.80 -13.45
CA GLN A 23 0.59 -13.23 -13.45
C GLN A 23 -0.63 -13.61 -12.59
N TRP A 24 -0.84 -12.93 -11.46
CA TRP A 24 -2.05 -13.12 -10.66
C TRP A 24 -3.30 -12.78 -11.48
N LEU A 25 -3.32 -11.63 -12.15
CA LEU A 25 -4.44 -11.21 -12.99
C LEU A 25 -4.71 -12.26 -14.09
N ASP A 26 -3.68 -12.71 -14.78
CA ASP A 26 -3.79 -13.72 -15.84
C ASP A 26 -4.38 -15.03 -15.29
N ALA A 27 -3.88 -15.50 -14.14
CA ALA A 27 -4.34 -16.75 -13.51
C ALA A 27 -5.78 -16.66 -12.95
N HIS A 28 -6.27 -15.46 -12.64
CA HIS A 28 -7.55 -15.25 -11.96
C HIS A 28 -8.62 -14.58 -12.85
N GLY A 29 -8.39 -14.50 -14.16
CA GLY A 29 -9.33 -13.93 -15.12
C GLY A 29 -9.55 -12.43 -14.90
N GLY A 30 -8.49 -11.70 -14.50
CA GLY A 30 -8.52 -10.28 -14.22
C GLY A 30 -9.16 -9.88 -12.88
N ARG A 31 -9.62 -10.83 -12.07
CA ARG A 31 -10.19 -10.53 -10.75
C ARG A 31 -9.11 -10.07 -9.78
N THR A 32 -9.35 -8.94 -9.12
CA THR A 32 -8.43 -8.33 -8.16
C THR A 32 -9.20 -7.52 -7.12
N ALA A 33 -8.65 -7.44 -5.91
CA ALA A 33 -9.09 -6.54 -4.86
C ALA A 33 -8.55 -5.10 -5.03
N VAL A 34 -7.61 -4.90 -5.96
CA VAL A 34 -7.13 -3.58 -6.36
C VAL A 34 -8.21 -2.84 -7.15
N GLY A 35 -8.33 -1.54 -6.91
CA GLY A 35 -9.17 -0.64 -7.71
C GLY A 35 -10.00 0.35 -6.89
N VAL A 36 -9.79 0.44 -5.58
CA VAL A 36 -10.55 1.34 -4.70
C VAL A 36 -10.31 2.80 -5.09
N THR A 37 -9.06 3.17 -5.42
CA THR A 37 -8.72 4.51 -5.93
C THR A 37 -9.11 4.73 -7.39
N ARG A 38 -9.37 3.65 -8.14
CA ARG A 38 -9.49 3.61 -9.61
C ARG A 38 -8.23 4.05 -10.37
N VAL A 39 -7.09 4.18 -9.70
CA VAL A 39 -5.80 4.45 -10.34
C VAL A 39 -5.29 3.15 -10.95
N ASP A 40 -4.84 3.21 -12.21
CA ASP A 40 -4.22 2.06 -12.88
C ASP A 40 -2.94 1.62 -12.14
N GLN A 41 -2.73 0.31 -11.96
CA GLN A 41 -1.59 -0.23 -11.21
C GLN A 41 -0.22 0.17 -11.78
N ARG A 42 -0.14 0.56 -13.06
CA ARG A 42 1.09 1.10 -13.69
C ARG A 42 1.45 2.46 -13.11
N ARG A 43 0.48 3.19 -12.54
CA ARG A 43 0.66 4.50 -11.89
C ARG A 43 0.84 4.43 -10.38
N PHE A 44 0.95 3.24 -9.76
CA PHE A 44 1.05 3.13 -8.31
C PHE A 44 2.30 3.75 -7.68
N ARG A 45 3.37 3.99 -8.45
CA ARG A 45 4.47 4.84 -7.97
C ARG A 45 4.02 6.25 -7.60
N GLY A 46 2.96 6.77 -8.25
CA GLY A 46 2.30 8.02 -7.87
C GLY A 46 1.58 7.94 -6.53
N LEU A 47 0.88 6.82 -6.25
CA LEU A 47 0.28 6.58 -4.94
C LEU A 47 1.34 6.49 -3.84
N VAL A 48 2.47 5.82 -4.10
CA VAL A 48 3.61 5.77 -3.16
C VAL A 48 4.11 7.17 -2.84
N ARG A 49 4.37 8.02 -3.85
CA ARG A 49 4.81 9.41 -3.66
C ARG A 49 3.79 10.24 -2.88
N LEU A 50 2.50 10.04 -3.14
CA LEU A 50 1.43 10.71 -2.39
C LEU A 50 1.47 10.32 -0.91
N LEU A 51 1.65 9.03 -0.60
CA LEU A 51 1.74 8.54 0.77
C LEU A 51 3.01 9.01 1.48
N GLU A 52 4.15 9.04 0.79
CA GLU A 52 5.42 9.58 1.31
C GLU A 52 5.27 11.07 1.65
N ALA A 53 4.77 11.87 0.71
CA ALA A 53 4.52 13.29 0.94
C ALA A 53 3.53 13.51 2.10
N TYR A 54 2.50 12.67 2.20
CA TYR A 54 1.53 12.76 3.29
C TYR A 54 2.18 12.47 4.64
N ALA A 55 2.93 11.38 4.75
CA ALA A 55 3.63 10.97 5.97
C ALA A 55 4.61 12.04 6.45
N GLU A 56 5.31 12.69 5.51
CA GLU A 56 6.28 13.77 5.78
C GLU A 56 5.61 15.13 6.02
N GLY A 57 4.29 15.24 5.86
CA GLY A 57 3.57 16.51 5.98
C GLY A 57 3.91 17.52 4.89
N ARG A 58 4.43 17.06 3.74
CA ARG A 58 4.66 17.90 2.56
C ARG A 58 3.36 18.22 1.85
N GLU A 59 3.41 19.25 1.02
CA GLU A 59 2.31 19.58 0.10
C GLU A 59 2.01 18.39 -0.83
N ILE A 60 0.72 18.07 -0.97
CA ILE A 60 0.26 17.01 -1.86
C ILE A 60 -0.15 17.62 -3.19
N ASP A 61 0.76 17.52 -4.15
CA ASP A 61 0.46 17.72 -5.56
C ASP A 61 0.62 16.39 -6.31
N SER A 62 -0.48 15.66 -6.42
CA SER A 62 -0.52 14.35 -7.08
C SER A 62 -1.65 14.31 -8.11
N PRO A 63 -1.36 13.95 -9.37
CA PRO A 63 -2.36 13.75 -10.41
C PRO A 63 -3.15 12.45 -10.23
N GLU A 64 -2.80 11.61 -9.25
CA GLU A 64 -3.56 10.42 -8.88
C GLU A 64 -4.70 10.76 -7.93
N TRP A 65 -4.59 11.85 -7.16
CA TRP A 65 -5.59 12.22 -6.18
C TRP A 65 -6.89 12.70 -6.86
N ASN A 66 -7.95 11.90 -6.71
CA ASN A 66 -9.30 12.34 -7.01
C ASN A 66 -9.75 13.43 -6.01
N ARG A 67 -9.82 14.68 -6.49
CA ARG A 67 -10.16 15.86 -5.68
C ARG A 67 -11.60 15.87 -5.16
N ASP A 68 -12.48 15.01 -5.67
CA ASP A 68 -13.84 14.81 -5.13
C ASP A 68 -13.84 14.01 -3.82
N VAL A 69 -12.70 13.39 -3.48
CA VAL A 69 -12.54 12.56 -2.28
C VAL A 69 -11.66 13.30 -1.28
N PRO A 70 -12.10 13.45 -0.01
CA PRO A 70 -11.26 14.03 1.04
C PRO A 70 -9.90 13.32 1.12
N LEU A 71 -8.82 14.10 1.19
CA LEU A 71 -7.45 13.58 1.15
C LEU A 71 -7.20 12.42 2.15
N PRO A 72 -7.63 12.47 3.43
CA PRO A 72 -7.42 11.35 4.35
C PRO A 72 -8.08 10.05 3.87
N GLN A 73 -9.26 10.15 3.24
CA GLN A 73 -9.96 9.00 2.68
C GLN A 73 -9.26 8.47 1.43
N PHE A 74 -8.74 9.35 0.57
CA PHE A 74 -7.98 8.95 -0.61
C PHE A 74 -6.65 8.28 -0.24
N VAL A 75 -5.95 8.80 0.78
CA VAL A 75 -4.76 8.18 1.38
C VAL A 75 -5.08 6.77 1.89
N ARG A 76 -6.21 6.62 2.58
CA ARG A 76 -6.68 5.32 3.08
C ARG A 76 -6.96 4.33 1.94
N TRP A 77 -7.59 4.75 0.86
CA TRP A 77 -7.83 3.92 -0.32
C TRP A 77 -6.54 3.55 -1.05
N SER A 78 -5.61 4.49 -1.16
CA SER A 78 -4.27 4.25 -1.72
C SER A 78 -3.54 3.15 -0.94
N ALA A 79 -3.65 3.18 0.39
CA ALA A 79 -3.13 2.11 1.23
C ALA A 79 -3.81 0.76 0.98
N ASP A 80 -5.13 0.70 0.74
CA ASP A 80 -5.82 -0.56 0.41
C ASP A 80 -5.36 -1.14 -0.91
N ASP A 81 -5.27 -0.32 -1.96
CA ASP A 81 -4.83 -0.78 -3.27
C ASP A 81 -3.39 -1.31 -3.23
N LEU A 82 -2.49 -0.63 -2.51
CA LEU A 82 -1.11 -1.08 -2.35
C LEU A 82 -1.01 -2.38 -1.54
N LYS A 83 -1.78 -2.52 -0.44
CA LYS A 83 -1.83 -3.77 0.33
C LYS A 83 -2.37 -4.92 -0.51
N ALA A 84 -3.44 -4.69 -1.26
CA ALA A 84 -4.03 -5.69 -2.15
C ALA A 84 -3.04 -6.13 -3.23
N PHE A 85 -2.39 -5.18 -3.91
CA PHE A 85 -1.36 -5.44 -4.90
C PHE A 85 -0.23 -6.31 -4.34
N TYR A 86 0.29 -5.96 -3.16
CA TYR A 86 1.38 -6.71 -2.51
C TYR A 86 0.95 -8.13 -2.15
N LEU A 87 -0.24 -8.30 -1.57
CA LEU A 87 -0.75 -9.61 -1.16
C LEU A 87 -1.05 -10.50 -2.36
N GLU A 88 -1.67 -9.98 -3.41
CA GLU A 88 -1.97 -10.73 -4.64
C GLU A 88 -0.69 -11.16 -5.37
N ALA A 89 0.28 -10.24 -5.51
CA ALA A 89 1.60 -10.58 -6.03
C ALA A 89 2.29 -11.67 -5.19
N ARG A 90 2.18 -11.60 -3.86
CA ARG A 90 2.82 -12.57 -2.96
C ARG A 90 2.13 -13.94 -3.00
N MET A 91 0.81 -13.98 -3.11
CA MET A 91 0.07 -15.23 -3.29
C MET A 91 0.49 -15.93 -4.58
N GLN A 92 0.75 -15.17 -5.65
CA GLN A 92 1.30 -15.73 -6.88
C GLN A 92 2.74 -16.24 -6.72
N GLN A 93 3.59 -15.53 -5.98
CA GLN A 93 4.97 -15.97 -5.68
C GLN A 93 5.04 -17.23 -4.79
N ARG A 94 4.07 -17.37 -3.87
CA ARG A 94 4.06 -18.41 -2.84
C ARG A 94 2.71 -19.12 -2.83
N PRO A 95 2.40 -19.92 -3.86
CA PRO A 95 1.18 -20.72 -3.87
C PRO A 95 1.11 -21.60 -2.60
N GLY A 96 -0.03 -21.59 -1.92
CA GLY A 96 -0.24 -22.36 -0.69
C GLY A 96 0.19 -21.68 0.62
N ALA A 97 0.76 -20.48 0.57
CA ALA A 97 1.00 -19.70 1.79
C ALA A 97 -0.32 -19.36 2.50
N SER A 98 -0.34 -19.52 3.81
CA SER A 98 -1.49 -19.17 4.64
C SER A 98 -1.70 -17.66 4.74
N PHE A 99 -2.92 -17.25 5.08
CA PHE A 99 -3.23 -15.84 5.35
C PHE A 99 -2.33 -15.22 6.42
N GLN A 100 -1.98 -15.99 7.47
CA GLN A 100 -1.11 -15.53 8.55
C GLN A 100 0.32 -15.29 8.04
N GLU A 101 0.87 -16.18 7.21
CA GLU A 101 2.20 -16.00 6.62
C GLU A 101 2.25 -14.79 5.68
N LEU A 102 1.22 -14.60 4.85
CA LEU A 102 1.11 -13.47 3.93
C LEU A 102 1.02 -12.13 4.67
N ASN A 103 0.16 -12.03 5.69
CA ASN A 103 0.08 -10.83 6.52
C ASN A 103 1.37 -10.61 7.33
N GLY A 104 1.94 -11.67 7.88
CA GLY A 104 3.22 -11.61 8.58
C GLY A 104 4.31 -11.02 7.69
N TRP A 105 4.41 -11.50 6.44
CA TRP A 105 5.34 -10.95 5.45
C TRP A 105 5.04 -9.49 5.13
N LEU A 106 3.79 -9.13 4.86
CA LEU A 106 3.42 -7.74 4.55
C LEU A 106 3.85 -6.80 5.68
N TRP A 107 3.47 -7.10 6.92
CA TRP A 107 3.62 -6.19 8.06
C TRP A 107 5.00 -6.19 8.74
N SER A 108 5.83 -7.20 8.50
CA SER A 108 7.17 -7.30 9.09
C SER A 108 8.31 -7.32 8.07
N GLY A 109 8.00 -7.51 6.78
CA GLY A 109 9.00 -7.77 5.73
C GLY A 109 8.95 -6.81 4.54
N THR A 110 8.22 -5.68 4.63
CA THR A 110 8.10 -4.74 3.51
C THR A 110 8.38 -3.29 3.89
N ALA A 111 9.02 -2.55 2.99
CA ALA A 111 9.15 -1.09 3.03
C ALA A 111 7.77 -0.43 3.09
N LEU A 112 6.79 -0.97 2.35
CA LEU A 112 5.41 -0.47 2.34
C LEU A 112 4.84 -0.42 3.76
N SER A 113 5.04 -1.44 4.58
CA SER A 113 4.50 -1.45 5.94
C SER A 113 5.05 -0.33 6.82
N ASN A 114 6.32 0.04 6.65
CA ASN A 114 6.92 1.18 7.34
C ASN A 114 6.27 2.49 6.89
N LEU A 115 6.06 2.67 5.59
CA LEU A 115 5.36 3.84 5.04
C LEU A 115 3.93 3.94 5.57
N LEU A 116 3.17 2.83 5.58
CA LEU A 116 1.79 2.82 6.09
C LEU A 116 1.73 3.16 7.59
N ARG A 117 2.70 2.72 8.39
CA ARG A 117 2.82 3.12 9.81
C ARG A 117 3.09 4.61 9.95
N ALA A 118 4.00 5.17 9.16
CA ALA A 118 4.29 6.61 9.17
C ALA A 118 3.06 7.45 8.78
N VAL A 119 2.31 7.04 7.76
CA VAL A 119 1.04 7.67 7.37
C VAL A 119 0.02 7.64 8.51
N ARG A 120 -0.17 6.48 9.16
CA ARG A 120 -1.05 6.32 10.32
C ARG A 120 -0.64 7.25 11.45
N ASP A 121 0.64 7.28 11.79
CA ASP A 121 1.14 8.08 12.90
C ASP A 121 0.96 9.58 12.62
N ARG A 122 1.14 10.00 11.36
CA ARG A 122 0.86 11.38 10.92
C ARG A 122 -0.61 11.76 11.01
N MET A 123 -1.54 10.83 10.71
CA MET A 123 -2.99 11.05 10.89
C MET A 123 -3.32 11.23 12.37
N ARG A 124 -2.82 10.33 13.23
CA ARG A 124 -3.07 10.36 14.69
C ARG A 124 -2.51 11.59 15.37
N ALA A 125 -1.36 12.09 14.90
CA ALA A 125 -0.75 13.31 15.43
C ALA A 125 -1.64 14.56 15.30
N GLN A 126 -2.72 14.51 14.51
CA GLN A 126 -3.68 15.61 14.39
C GLN A 126 -4.73 15.63 15.51
N GLY A 127 -4.86 14.56 16.29
CA GLY A 127 -5.78 14.49 17.44
C GLY A 127 -7.28 14.54 17.08
N ASP A 128 -7.64 14.28 15.82
CA ASP A 128 -9.04 14.19 15.37
C ASP A 128 -9.55 12.74 15.44
N PRO A 129 -10.57 12.43 16.26
CA PRO A 129 -11.14 11.09 16.35
C PRO A 129 -11.61 10.50 15.01
N LYS A 130 -12.06 11.33 14.07
CA LYS A 130 -12.45 10.86 12.72
C LYS A 130 -11.23 10.41 11.94
N LEU A 131 -10.11 11.12 12.06
CA LEU A 131 -8.85 10.72 11.42
C LEU A 131 -8.26 9.48 12.08
N ASP A 132 -8.42 9.29 13.39
CA ASP A 132 -7.98 8.08 14.07
C ASP A 132 -8.69 6.82 13.55
N ALA A 133 -9.99 6.93 13.27
CA ALA A 133 -10.76 5.84 12.66
C ALA A 133 -10.25 5.50 11.26
N ILE A 134 -9.90 6.51 10.45
CA ILE A 134 -9.29 6.31 9.13
C ILE A 134 -7.89 5.69 9.28
N ALA A 135 -7.07 6.20 10.20
CA ALA A 135 -5.71 5.75 10.46
C ALA A 135 -5.65 4.26 10.83
N PHE A 136 -6.62 3.79 11.63
CA PHE A 136 -6.73 2.36 11.98
C PHE A 136 -6.87 1.45 10.75
N GLY A 137 -7.51 1.93 9.69
CA GLY A 137 -7.62 1.20 8.44
C GLY A 137 -6.33 1.20 7.62
N VAL A 138 -5.50 2.26 7.73
CA VAL A 138 -4.21 2.35 7.03
C VAL A 138 -3.24 1.30 7.57
N ALA A 139 -3.01 1.32 8.88
CA ALA A 139 -2.18 0.35 9.59
C ALA A 139 -2.72 0.09 11.00
N ARG A 140 -2.67 -1.16 11.44
CA ARG A 140 -3.11 -1.60 12.77
C ARG A 140 -1.93 -1.57 13.75
#